data_AF-A0A2P4Y2Q5-F1
#
_entry.id   AF-A0A2P4Y2Q5-F1
#
_cell.length_a   1.000
_cell.length_b   1.000
_cell.length_c   1.000
_cell.angle_alpha   90.00
_cell.angle_beta   90.00
_cell.angle_gamma   90.00
#
_symmetry.space_group_name_H-M   'P 1'
#
loop_
_entity.id
_entity.type
_entity.pdbx_description
1 polymer ?
#
loop_
_entity_poly.entity_id
_entity_poly.type
_entity_poly.pdbx_seq_one_letter_code
_entity_poly.pdbx_strand_id
1 'polypeptide(L)'
;MLSTASQVVDRLARQWEDEVTNLTSSHENFGDVARHIEDEASDSNSPILAEYLASGGDDTLNGLTNFSASELDALWVLVESAVTITWTQGRGRKPSVSGKDALFITITILKHFDTWQKHAIDFNIGMSTLEKMVHRIIQTIEPVLSPKLVKPVKMSEQMSSGNTFTNYPHALYATDVKFQPAYRPSGRFMEQKLYFSAKHKLYGFKIECSVAPSGVAVNVSTHSPGSISDITMFLDQLSVHRELLRKEDPI
;
A
#
# COMPACT_ATOMS: atom_id res chain seq x y z
N MET A 1 22.29 13.21 -58.73
CA MET A 1 21.24 13.04 -57.71
C MET A 1 21.80 12.14 -56.62
N LEU A 2 21.84 12.58 -55.36
CA LEU A 2 22.28 11.74 -54.24
C LEU A 2 21.33 10.54 -54.09
N SER A 3 21.89 9.34 -53.88
CA SER A 3 21.07 8.13 -53.75
C SER A 3 20.13 8.23 -52.55
N THR A 4 18.97 7.55 -52.63
CA THR A 4 17.96 7.54 -51.56
C THR A 4 18.55 7.12 -50.21
N ALA A 5 19.53 6.22 -50.20
CA ALA A 5 20.24 5.81 -48.99
C ALA A 5 21.05 6.95 -48.36
N SER A 6 21.76 7.74 -49.18
CA SER A 6 22.56 8.88 -48.68
C SER A 6 21.68 9.97 -48.06
N GLN A 7 20.50 10.22 -48.65
CA GLN A 7 19.56 11.21 -48.13
C GLN A 7 18.94 10.78 -46.79
N VAL A 8 18.75 9.47 -46.58
CA VAL A 8 18.25 8.92 -45.30
C VAL A 8 19.31 9.06 -44.21
N VAL A 9 20.57 8.75 -44.51
CA VAL A 9 21.67 8.88 -43.55
C VAL A 9 21.86 10.35 -43.13
N ASP A 10 21.85 11.28 -44.08
CA ASP A 10 21.97 12.72 -43.77
C ASP A 10 20.78 13.26 -42.95
N ARG A 11 19.60 12.65 -43.09
CA ARG A 11 18.42 13.03 -42.30
C ARG A 11 18.54 12.51 -40.86
N LEU A 12 19.01 11.27 -40.69
CA LEU A 12 19.20 10.66 -39.37
C LEU A 12 20.33 11.34 -38.59
N ALA A 13 21.42 11.72 -39.28
CA ALA A 13 22.52 12.45 -38.65
C ALA A 13 22.07 13.82 -38.13
N ARG A 14 21.31 14.58 -38.94
CA ARG A 14 20.74 15.87 -38.50
C ARG A 14 19.74 15.72 -37.36
N GLN A 15 18.89 14.70 -37.39
CA GLN A 15 17.97 14.43 -36.29
C GLN A 15 18.70 14.12 -34.98
N TRP A 16 19.78 13.36 -35.05
CA TRP A 16 20.63 13.07 -33.88
C TRP A 16 21.30 14.34 -33.34
N GLU A 17 21.84 15.19 -34.21
CA GLU A 17 22.44 16.48 -33.81
C GLU A 17 21.39 17.39 -33.16
N ASP A 18 20.19 17.48 -33.72
CA ASP A 18 19.08 18.25 -33.15
C ASP A 18 18.65 17.68 -31.79
N GLU A 19 18.56 16.36 -31.63
CA GLU A 19 18.24 15.71 -30.36
C GLU A 19 19.28 15.97 -29.28
N VAL A 20 20.57 15.87 -29.61
CA VAL A 20 21.68 16.17 -28.69
C VAL A 20 21.64 17.64 -28.28
N THR A 21 21.42 18.55 -29.23
CA THR A 21 21.36 19.99 -28.96
C THR A 21 20.15 20.35 -28.08
N ASN A 22 19.02 19.69 -28.30
CA ASN A 22 17.82 19.84 -27.48
C ASN A 22 18.02 19.29 -26.06
N LEU A 23 18.71 18.16 -25.91
CA LEU A 23 19.06 17.57 -24.61
C LEU A 23 19.99 18.49 -23.81
N THR A 24 21.03 19.04 -24.45
CA THR A 24 21.94 20.00 -23.81
C THR A 24 21.20 21.28 -23.41
N SER A 25 20.39 21.85 -24.30
CA SER A 25 19.59 23.05 -24.01
C SER A 25 18.55 22.82 -22.90
N SER A 26 17.97 21.63 -22.84
CA SER A 26 17.06 21.23 -21.76
C SER A 26 17.79 21.13 -20.42
N HIS A 27 18.97 20.51 -20.40
CA HIS A 27 19.79 20.42 -19.20
C HIS A 27 20.28 21.79 -18.71
N GLU A 28 20.63 22.71 -19.60
CA GLU A 28 21.03 24.07 -19.22
C GLU A 28 19.85 24.90 -18.67
N ASN A 29 18.66 24.79 -19.28
CA ASN A 29 17.49 25.57 -18.87
C ASN A 29 16.77 25.01 -17.65
N PHE A 30 16.80 23.69 -17.46
CA PHE A 30 16.03 23.00 -16.42
C PHE A 30 16.89 22.24 -15.42
N GLY A 31 18.21 22.15 -15.61
CA GLY A 31 19.11 21.43 -14.70
C GLY A 31 19.21 22.07 -13.31
N ASP A 32 19.12 23.39 -13.20
CA ASP A 32 19.04 24.09 -11.90
C ASP A 32 17.70 23.88 -11.21
N VAL A 33 16.60 23.81 -11.99
CA VAL A 33 15.27 23.50 -11.46
C VAL A 33 15.19 22.05 -11.02
N ALA A 34 15.78 21.12 -11.77
CA ALA A 34 15.89 19.71 -11.41
C ALA A 34 16.74 19.52 -10.14
N ARG A 35 17.88 20.20 -10.03
CA ARG A 35 18.71 20.21 -8.81
C ARG A 35 17.99 20.85 -7.62
N HIS A 36 17.27 21.96 -7.81
CA HIS A 36 16.42 22.53 -6.76
C HIS A 36 15.27 21.61 -6.35
N ILE A 37 14.69 20.83 -7.27
CA ILE A 37 13.68 19.81 -6.96
C ILE A 37 14.31 18.64 -6.21
N GLU A 38 15.53 18.22 -6.55
CA GLU A 38 16.26 17.18 -5.82
C GLU A 38 16.69 17.64 -4.41
N ASP A 39 17.15 18.89 -4.28
CA ASP A 39 17.52 19.50 -3.00
C ASP A 39 16.29 19.82 -2.13
N GLU A 40 15.15 20.23 -2.69
CA GLU A 40 13.87 20.38 -1.97
C GLU A 40 13.15 19.03 -1.74
N ALA A 41 13.40 18.00 -2.55
CA ALA A 41 12.96 16.64 -2.24
C ALA A 41 13.72 16.07 -1.03
N SER A 42 14.89 16.65 -0.70
CA SER A 42 15.61 16.39 0.54
C SER A 42 15.00 17.06 1.78
N ASP A 43 13.92 17.86 1.67
CA ASP A 43 13.08 18.28 2.83
C ASP A 43 12.21 17.13 3.36
N SER A 44 12.77 15.92 3.35
CA SER A 44 12.33 14.64 3.91
C SER A 44 12.37 14.60 5.44
N ASN A 45 12.40 15.74 6.12
CA ASN A 45 12.55 15.78 7.58
C ASN A 45 11.23 15.52 8.29
N SER A 46 10.47 14.48 7.93
CA SER A 46 9.18 14.03 8.48
C SER A 46 8.98 14.45 9.95
N PRO A 47 8.51 15.69 10.21
CA PRO A 47 8.77 16.28 11.53
C PRO A 47 7.85 15.68 12.58
N ILE A 48 6.68 15.19 12.17
CA ILE A 48 5.73 14.53 13.06
C ILE A 48 6.32 13.20 13.51
N LEU A 49 6.78 12.36 12.57
CA LEU A 49 7.43 11.09 12.91
C LEU A 49 8.66 11.31 13.81
N ALA A 50 9.48 12.33 13.50
CA ALA A 50 10.66 12.67 14.29
C ALA A 50 10.32 13.09 15.74
N GLU A 51 9.22 13.83 15.93
CA GLU A 51 8.73 14.22 17.25
C GLU A 51 8.34 13.01 18.11
N TYR A 52 7.57 12.06 17.55
CA TYR A 52 7.18 10.84 18.26
C TYR A 52 8.39 9.95 18.56
N LEU A 53 9.33 9.83 17.63
CA LEU A 53 10.61 9.15 17.86
C LEU A 53 11.41 9.80 19.00
N ALA A 54 11.47 11.13 19.05
CA ALA A 54 12.17 11.85 20.11
C ALA A 54 11.50 11.68 21.49
N SER A 55 10.17 11.48 21.53
CA SER A 55 9.41 11.33 22.78
C SER A 55 9.63 10.00 23.49
N GLY A 56 9.85 8.91 22.77
CA GLY A 56 9.96 7.57 23.36
C GLY A 56 10.43 6.45 22.43
N GLY A 57 11.02 6.80 21.29
CA GLY A 57 11.68 5.87 20.38
C GLY A 57 10.75 4.76 19.86
N ASP A 58 11.31 3.56 19.76
CA ASP A 58 10.61 2.39 19.20
C ASP A 58 9.42 1.93 20.05
N ASP A 59 9.45 2.09 21.37
CA ASP A 59 8.32 1.71 22.22
C ASP A 59 7.08 2.56 21.91
N THR A 60 7.28 3.87 21.69
CA THR A 60 6.22 4.78 21.25
C THR A 60 5.73 4.43 19.84
N LEU A 61 6.64 4.22 18.89
CA LEU A 61 6.25 3.87 17.52
C LEU A 61 5.51 2.54 17.45
N ASN A 62 5.98 1.52 18.16
CA ASN A 62 5.32 0.24 18.24
C ASN A 62 3.94 0.42 18.86
N GLY A 63 3.84 1.19 19.95
CA GLY A 63 2.59 1.59 20.59
C GLY A 63 1.57 2.23 19.64
N LEU A 64 2.02 3.00 18.66
CA LEU A 64 1.17 3.70 17.68
C LEU A 64 0.91 2.91 16.39
N THR A 65 1.85 2.08 15.93
CA THR A 65 1.81 1.51 14.57
C THR A 65 1.98 -0.01 14.50
N ASN A 66 2.47 -0.66 15.57
CA ASN A 66 3.01 -2.03 15.59
C ASN A 66 4.31 -2.22 14.79
N PHE A 67 4.96 -1.14 14.35
CA PHE A 67 6.25 -1.17 13.69
C PHE A 67 7.30 -0.50 14.55
N SER A 68 8.52 -1.04 14.54
CA SER A 68 9.72 -0.30 14.92
C SER A 68 10.05 0.78 13.88
N ALA A 69 10.94 1.71 14.23
CA ALA A 69 11.45 2.70 13.28
C ALA A 69 12.02 2.03 12.02
N SER A 70 12.81 0.96 12.20
CA SER A 70 13.46 0.24 11.10
C SER A 70 12.47 -0.44 10.16
N GLU A 71 11.39 -1.01 10.68
CA GLU A 71 10.37 -1.65 9.85
C GLU A 71 9.50 -0.61 9.13
N LEU A 72 9.23 0.53 9.77
CA LEU A 72 8.53 1.66 9.14
C LEU A 72 9.37 2.27 8.02
N ASP A 73 10.68 2.38 8.20
CA ASP A 73 11.62 2.82 7.16
C ASP A 73 11.67 1.83 6.01
N ALA A 74 11.73 0.52 6.30
CA ALA A 74 11.65 -0.51 5.27
C ALA A 74 10.34 -0.44 4.48
N LEU A 75 9.21 -0.19 5.16
CA LEU A 75 7.91 0.02 4.52
C LEU A 75 7.91 1.30 3.67
N TRP A 76 8.48 2.39 4.17
CA TRP A 76 8.61 3.65 3.44
C TRP A 76 9.37 3.44 2.13
N VAL A 77 10.52 2.77 2.15
CA VAL A 77 11.31 2.46 0.94
C VAL A 77 10.49 1.74 -0.13
N LEU A 78 9.53 0.88 0.25
CA LEU A 78 8.70 0.18 -0.71
C LEU A 78 7.72 1.08 -1.46
N VAL A 79 7.29 2.18 -0.84
CA VAL A 79 6.21 3.06 -1.34
C VAL A 79 6.67 4.48 -1.66
N GLU A 80 7.89 4.84 -1.27
CA GLU A 80 8.46 6.20 -1.37
C GLU A 80 8.28 6.78 -2.76
N SER A 81 8.68 6.05 -3.80
CA SER A 81 8.55 6.53 -5.19
C SER A 81 7.09 6.91 -5.53
N ALA A 82 6.13 6.04 -5.20
CA ALA A 82 4.72 6.28 -5.49
C ALA A 82 4.16 7.44 -4.65
N VAL A 83 4.48 7.47 -3.35
CA VAL A 83 4.03 8.53 -2.44
C VAL A 83 4.62 9.88 -2.85
N THR A 84 5.92 9.95 -3.17
CA THR A 84 6.61 11.16 -3.60
C THR A 84 6.03 11.71 -4.90
N ILE A 85 5.77 10.84 -5.90
CA ILE A 85 5.06 11.20 -7.13
C ILE A 85 3.71 11.81 -6.78
N THR A 86 2.93 11.12 -5.96
CA THR A 86 1.61 11.62 -5.58
C THR A 86 1.70 12.93 -4.81
N TRP A 87 2.67 13.13 -3.91
CA TRP A 87 2.77 14.32 -3.06
C TRP A 87 3.31 15.56 -3.78
N THR A 88 4.20 15.37 -4.76
CA THR A 88 4.87 16.47 -5.48
C THR A 88 4.19 16.83 -6.80
N GLN A 89 3.47 15.89 -7.43
CA GLN A 89 2.78 16.17 -8.68
C GLN A 89 1.43 16.86 -8.44
N GLY A 90 1.38 18.16 -8.76
CA GLY A 90 0.15 18.95 -8.75
C GLY A 90 0.42 20.44 -8.98
N ARG A 91 -0.56 21.16 -9.53
CA ARG A 91 -0.50 22.64 -9.66
C ARG A 91 -1.03 23.38 -8.43
N GLY A 92 -1.44 22.62 -7.40
CA GLY A 92 -2.06 23.15 -6.18
C GLY A 92 -1.05 23.51 -5.10
N ARG A 93 -1.55 24.03 -3.98
CA ARG A 93 -0.74 24.26 -2.77
C ARG A 93 -0.10 22.95 -2.31
N LYS A 94 1.22 22.97 -2.09
CA LYS A 94 1.97 21.84 -1.52
C LYS A 94 1.31 21.39 -0.19
N PRO A 95 1.13 20.08 0.06
CA PRO A 95 0.63 19.58 1.34
C PRO A 95 1.51 20.05 2.51
N SER A 96 0.91 20.38 3.66
CA SER A 96 1.66 20.78 4.87
C SER A 96 2.26 19.61 5.65
N VAL A 97 1.83 18.38 5.34
CA VAL A 97 2.30 17.14 5.96
C VAL A 97 3.13 16.39 4.93
N SER A 98 4.32 15.92 5.31
CA SER A 98 5.20 15.15 4.42
C SER A 98 4.55 13.82 4.03
N GLY A 99 4.99 13.21 2.92
CA GLY A 99 4.46 11.91 2.49
C GLY A 99 4.70 10.80 3.51
N LYS A 100 5.85 10.82 4.17
CA LYS A 100 6.22 9.83 5.19
C LYS A 100 5.48 10.05 6.51
N ASP A 101 5.24 11.29 6.93
CA ASP A 101 4.33 11.56 8.06
C ASP A 101 2.89 11.13 7.74
N ALA A 102 2.42 11.38 6.51
CA ALA A 102 1.09 10.95 6.10
C ALA A 102 0.95 9.42 6.11
N LEU A 103 2.01 8.69 5.74
CA LEU A 103 2.08 7.23 5.91
C LEU A 103 2.01 6.83 7.39
N PHE A 104 2.84 7.44 8.24
CA PHE A 104 2.87 7.19 9.69
C PHE A 104 1.50 7.42 10.35
N ILE A 105 0.86 8.56 10.06
CA ILE A 105 -0.48 8.91 10.53
C ILE A 105 -1.50 7.88 10.06
N THR A 106 -1.44 7.48 8.79
CA THR A 106 -2.34 6.48 8.22
C THR A 106 -2.24 5.13 8.94
N ILE A 107 -1.03 4.63 9.17
CA ILE A 107 -0.80 3.36 9.88
C ILE A 107 -1.29 3.46 11.33
N THR A 108 -1.05 4.60 11.99
CA THR A 108 -1.54 4.84 13.35
C THR A 108 -3.07 4.77 13.43
N ILE A 109 -3.75 5.41 12.47
CA ILE A 109 -5.21 5.38 12.37
C ILE A 109 -5.72 3.96 12.10
N LEU A 110 -5.06 3.21 11.22
CA LEU A 110 -5.40 1.82 10.92
C LEU A 110 -5.24 0.89 12.14
N LYS A 111 -4.23 1.14 12.99
CA LYS A 111 -4.04 0.38 14.25
C LYS A 111 -5.15 0.66 15.26
N HIS A 112 -5.41 1.93 15.54
CA HIS A 112 -6.28 2.32 16.64
C HIS A 112 -7.77 2.34 16.28
N PHE A 113 -8.10 2.52 15.00
CA PHE A 113 -9.45 2.41 14.44
C PHE A 113 -10.53 3.22 15.21
N ASP A 114 -10.15 4.39 15.72
CA ASP A 114 -11.06 5.34 16.38
C ASP A 114 -11.72 6.32 15.39
N THR A 115 -12.59 7.20 15.91
CA THR A 115 -13.27 8.24 15.14
C THR A 115 -12.30 9.21 14.46
N TRP A 116 -12.68 9.71 13.29
CA TRP A 116 -11.95 10.79 12.59
C TRP A 116 -11.79 12.05 13.46
N GLN A 117 -12.79 12.35 14.30
CA GLN A 117 -12.77 13.45 15.27
C GLN A 117 -11.58 13.32 16.23
N LYS A 118 -11.40 12.14 16.81
CA LYS A 118 -10.34 11.92 17.80
C LYS A 118 -8.96 12.00 17.14
N HIS A 119 -8.76 11.31 16.02
CA HIS A 119 -7.48 11.38 15.30
C HIS A 119 -7.16 12.79 14.78
N ALA A 120 -8.18 13.57 14.39
CA ALA A 120 -8.01 14.96 14.00
C ALA A 120 -7.49 15.83 15.16
N ILE A 121 -7.96 15.58 16.38
CA ILE A 121 -7.46 16.24 17.60
C ILE A 121 -6.04 15.76 17.90
N ASP A 122 -5.79 14.45 17.87
CA ASP A 122 -4.51 13.85 18.23
C ASP A 122 -3.37 14.36 17.34
N PHE A 123 -3.61 14.53 16.04
CA PHE A 123 -2.62 15.05 15.08
C PHE A 123 -2.72 16.55 14.82
N ASN A 124 -3.66 17.26 15.45
CA ASN A 124 -3.94 18.67 15.21
C ASN A 124 -4.15 19.01 13.71
N ILE A 125 -4.88 18.15 12.99
CA ILE A 125 -5.21 18.30 11.57
C ILE A 125 -6.73 18.38 11.43
N GLY A 126 -7.23 19.33 10.64
CA GLY A 126 -8.67 19.44 10.39
C GLY A 126 -9.25 18.13 9.84
N MET A 127 -10.37 17.66 10.41
CA MET A 127 -10.94 16.33 10.15
C MET A 127 -11.11 16.00 8.66
N SER A 128 -11.66 16.92 7.86
CA SER A 128 -11.83 16.70 6.41
C SER A 128 -10.49 16.61 5.68
N THR A 129 -9.47 17.33 6.16
CA THR A 129 -8.11 17.26 5.61
C THR A 129 -7.46 15.93 5.96
N LEU A 130 -7.60 15.47 7.20
CA LEU A 130 -7.10 14.18 7.66
C LEU A 130 -7.70 13.02 6.87
N GLU A 131 -9.03 12.99 6.75
CA GLU A 131 -9.75 11.95 6.01
C GLU A 131 -9.27 11.87 4.55
N LYS A 132 -9.22 13.01 3.85
CA LYS A 132 -8.75 13.08 2.46
C LYS A 132 -7.29 12.64 2.33
N MET A 133 -6.44 13.02 3.28
CA MET A 133 -5.03 12.65 3.30
C MET A 133 -4.86 11.14 3.47
N VAL A 134 -5.55 10.53 4.43
CA VAL A 134 -5.50 9.09 4.69
C VAL A 134 -6.01 8.30 3.50
N HIS A 135 -7.15 8.67 2.92
CA HIS A 135 -7.66 8.02 1.71
C HIS A 135 -6.68 8.12 0.54
N ARG A 136 -6.05 9.29 0.34
CA ARG A 136 -5.03 9.48 -0.70
C ARG A 136 -3.84 8.56 -0.48
N ILE A 137 -3.35 8.43 0.77
CA ILE A 137 -2.26 7.50 1.10
C ILE A 137 -2.68 6.07 0.77
N ILE A 138 -3.82 5.60 1.29
CA ILE A 138 -4.29 4.21 1.08
C ILE A 138 -4.37 3.89 -0.42
N GLN A 139 -5.00 4.76 -1.21
CA GLN A 139 -5.11 4.58 -2.67
C GLN A 139 -3.77 4.58 -3.40
N THR A 140 -2.75 5.23 -2.84
CA THR A 140 -1.40 5.29 -3.41
C THR A 140 -0.59 4.05 -3.05
N ILE A 141 -0.67 3.59 -1.80
CA ILE A 141 0.17 2.51 -1.28
C ILE A 141 -0.40 1.12 -1.53
N GLU A 142 -1.73 0.95 -1.54
CA GLU A 142 -2.39 -0.34 -1.77
C GLU A 142 -1.92 -1.05 -3.06
N PRO A 143 -1.91 -0.41 -4.26
CA PRO A 143 -1.48 -1.07 -5.47
C PRO A 143 0.02 -1.41 -5.49
N VAL A 144 0.82 -0.76 -4.64
CA VAL A 144 2.26 -1.01 -4.53
C VAL A 144 2.54 -2.14 -3.53
N LEU A 145 1.85 -2.14 -2.39
CA LEU A 145 2.08 -3.08 -1.29
C LEU A 145 1.40 -4.43 -1.54
N SER A 146 0.17 -4.45 -2.04
CA SER A 146 -0.59 -5.70 -2.19
C SER A 146 0.16 -6.74 -3.04
N PRO A 147 0.69 -6.43 -4.25
CA PRO A 147 1.45 -7.42 -5.03
C PRO A 147 2.81 -7.79 -4.41
N LYS A 148 3.38 -6.92 -3.57
CA LYS A 148 4.68 -7.16 -2.92
C LYS A 148 4.56 -8.01 -1.65
N LEU A 149 3.45 -7.89 -0.93
CA LEU A 149 3.25 -8.50 0.40
C LEU A 149 2.26 -9.66 0.38
N VAL A 150 1.33 -9.71 -0.58
CA VAL A 150 0.42 -10.83 -0.80
C VAL A 150 0.90 -11.60 -2.03
N LYS A 151 1.49 -12.77 -1.80
CA LYS A 151 2.18 -13.54 -2.84
C LYS A 151 1.77 -15.01 -2.82
N PRO A 152 1.36 -15.57 -3.98
CA PRO A 152 1.23 -17.01 -4.13
C PRO A 152 2.53 -17.72 -3.74
N VAL A 153 2.41 -18.87 -3.09
CA VAL A 153 3.54 -19.72 -2.69
C VAL A 153 3.44 -21.07 -3.39
N LYS A 154 4.58 -21.68 -3.69
CA LYS A 154 4.62 -23.03 -4.27
C LYS A 154 4.95 -24.08 -3.22
N MET A 155 4.30 -25.24 -3.32
CA MET A 155 4.54 -26.34 -2.38
C MET A 155 6.00 -26.81 -2.39
N SER A 156 6.62 -26.88 -3.56
CA SER A 156 8.02 -27.27 -3.74
C SER A 156 8.99 -26.34 -3.01
N GLU A 157 8.78 -25.04 -3.10
CA GLU A 157 9.58 -23.99 -2.43
C GLU A 157 9.42 -24.05 -0.90
N GLN A 158 8.19 -24.26 -0.43
CA GLN A 158 7.91 -24.40 1.00
C GLN A 158 8.59 -25.66 1.57
N MET A 159 8.53 -26.79 0.86
CA MET A 159 9.20 -28.03 1.28
C MET A 159 10.72 -27.93 1.26
N SER A 160 11.31 -27.34 0.22
CA SER A 160 12.77 -27.18 0.15
C SER A 160 13.32 -26.25 1.23
N SER A 161 12.52 -25.26 1.64
CA SER A 161 12.88 -24.30 2.69
C SER A 161 12.53 -24.79 4.10
N GLY A 162 11.92 -25.98 4.25
CA GLY A 162 11.46 -26.50 5.54
C GLY A 162 10.26 -25.74 6.15
N ASN A 163 9.60 -24.88 5.36
CA ASN A 163 8.44 -24.09 5.78
C ASN A 163 7.15 -24.90 5.62
N THR A 164 6.99 -25.96 6.40
CA THR A 164 5.82 -26.83 6.34
C THR A 164 5.10 -26.88 7.69
N PHE A 165 3.77 -27.02 7.69
CA PHE A 165 3.03 -27.25 8.94
C PHE A 165 3.45 -28.58 9.57
N THR A 166 3.72 -28.56 10.88
CA THR A 166 4.18 -29.74 11.65
C THR A 166 3.28 -30.96 11.47
N ASN A 167 1.96 -30.76 11.56
CA ASN A 167 0.98 -31.85 11.52
C ASN A 167 0.43 -32.12 10.11
N TYR A 168 0.62 -31.20 9.17
CA TYR A 168 0.08 -31.29 7.81
C TYR A 168 1.12 -30.84 6.78
N PRO A 169 2.20 -31.63 6.55
CA PRO A 169 3.32 -31.20 5.71
C PRO A 169 2.98 -30.92 4.25
N HIS A 170 1.80 -31.35 3.78
CA HIS A 170 1.30 -31.15 2.42
C HIS A 170 0.25 -30.03 2.31
N ALA A 171 -0.11 -29.36 3.40
CA ALA A 171 -0.98 -28.19 3.35
C ALA A 171 -0.16 -26.95 2.94
N LEU A 172 -0.60 -26.28 1.87
CA LEU A 172 0.11 -25.13 1.30
C LEU A 172 -0.03 -23.86 2.15
N TYR A 173 -1.25 -23.61 2.64
CA TYR A 173 -1.58 -22.47 3.49
C TYR A 173 -2.80 -22.79 4.36
N ALA A 174 -2.99 -22.01 5.42
CA ALA A 174 -4.20 -22.01 6.24
C ALA A 174 -5.04 -20.79 5.88
N THR A 175 -6.36 -20.96 5.86
CA THR A 175 -7.31 -19.88 5.52
C THR A 175 -8.25 -19.66 6.69
N ASP A 176 -8.47 -18.40 7.06
CA ASP A 176 -9.42 -18.01 8.10
C ASP A 176 -10.13 -16.70 7.73
N VAL A 177 -11.30 -16.48 8.33
CA VAL A 177 -12.07 -15.24 8.18
C VAL A 177 -11.91 -14.39 9.43
N LYS A 178 -11.35 -13.19 9.25
CA LYS A 178 -11.25 -12.21 10.32
C LYS A 178 -12.43 -11.24 10.30
N PHE A 179 -13.11 -11.12 11.44
CA PHE A 179 -14.09 -10.06 11.66
C PHE A 179 -13.42 -8.78 12.15
N GLN A 180 -13.72 -7.66 11.48
CA GLN A 180 -13.30 -6.32 11.84
C GLN A 180 -14.54 -5.52 12.29
N PRO A 181 -14.64 -5.15 13.58
CA PRO A 181 -15.72 -4.30 14.07
C PRO A 181 -15.74 -2.96 13.33
N ALA A 182 -16.92 -2.40 13.16
CA ALA A 182 -17.12 -1.05 12.63
C ALA A 182 -18.26 -0.35 13.38
N TYR A 183 -18.31 0.97 13.28
CA TYR A 183 -19.48 1.72 13.73
C TYR A 183 -20.73 1.25 12.98
N ARG A 184 -21.88 1.33 13.65
CA ARG A 184 -23.16 1.01 13.04
C ARG A 184 -23.37 1.92 11.82
N PRO A 185 -23.59 1.35 10.62
CA PRO A 185 -23.85 2.15 9.44
C PRO A 185 -25.06 3.06 9.63
N SER A 186 -25.06 4.24 9.00
CA SER A 186 -26.28 5.03 8.85
C SER A 186 -27.21 4.37 7.83
N GLY A 187 -28.51 4.68 7.84
CA GLY A 187 -29.47 4.15 6.87
C GLY A 187 -30.63 3.40 7.50
N ARG A 188 -31.31 2.56 6.72
CA ARG A 188 -32.47 1.77 7.18
C ARG A 188 -32.03 0.54 7.95
N PHE A 189 -32.91 0.03 8.81
CA PHE A 189 -32.63 -1.16 9.62
C PHE A 189 -32.13 -2.37 8.79
N MET A 190 -32.70 -2.61 7.61
CA MET A 190 -32.30 -3.72 6.75
C MET A 190 -30.90 -3.56 6.17
N GLU A 191 -30.50 -2.33 5.80
CA GLU A 191 -29.15 -2.02 5.30
C GLU A 191 -28.10 -2.19 6.40
N GLN A 192 -28.43 -1.76 7.61
CA GLN A 192 -27.56 -1.92 8.78
C GLN A 192 -27.42 -3.39 9.17
N LYS A 193 -28.52 -4.15 9.15
CA LYS A 193 -28.55 -5.57 9.52
C LYS A 193 -27.58 -6.42 8.68
N LEU A 194 -27.33 -6.02 7.43
CA LEU A 194 -26.35 -6.67 6.56
C LEU A 194 -24.93 -6.67 7.15
N TYR A 195 -24.58 -5.67 7.95
CA TYR A 195 -23.27 -5.58 8.59
C TYR A 195 -23.24 -6.15 10.00
N PHE A 196 -24.39 -6.59 10.54
CA PHE A 196 -24.48 -7.10 11.89
C PHE A 196 -24.06 -8.57 11.97
N SER A 197 -23.00 -8.85 12.73
CA SER A 197 -22.57 -10.22 13.02
C SER A 197 -23.32 -10.80 14.22
N ALA A 198 -24.12 -11.84 13.99
CA ALA A 198 -24.84 -12.53 15.07
C ALA A 198 -23.90 -13.23 16.06
N LYS A 199 -22.71 -13.66 15.62
CA LYS A 199 -21.66 -14.29 16.42
C LYS A 199 -21.00 -13.28 17.37
N HIS A 200 -20.59 -12.14 16.84
CA HIS A 200 -19.84 -11.13 17.61
C HIS A 200 -20.73 -10.09 18.29
N LYS A 201 -22.02 -10.02 17.96
CA LYS A 201 -22.98 -8.99 18.44
C LYS A 201 -22.55 -7.56 18.12
N LEU A 202 -21.79 -7.39 17.04
CA LEU A 202 -21.23 -6.13 16.58
C LEU A 202 -21.51 -5.94 15.09
N TYR A 203 -21.54 -4.69 14.64
CA TYR A 203 -21.48 -4.35 13.23
C TYR A 203 -20.03 -4.42 12.76
N GLY A 204 -19.81 -4.77 11.50
CA GLY A 204 -18.48 -4.84 10.96
C GLY A 204 -18.39 -5.49 9.59
N PHE A 205 -17.15 -5.74 9.22
CA PHE A 205 -16.76 -6.38 7.97
C PHE A 205 -16.02 -7.68 8.27
N LYS A 206 -15.91 -8.52 7.25
CA LYS A 206 -15.15 -9.75 7.29
C LYS A 206 -14.20 -9.79 6.12
N ILE A 207 -12.99 -10.29 6.35
CA ILE A 207 -11.98 -10.50 5.32
C ILE A 207 -11.47 -11.92 5.48
N GLU A 208 -11.42 -12.65 4.39
CA GLU A 208 -10.74 -13.94 4.33
C GLU A 208 -9.26 -13.70 4.05
N CYS A 209 -8.39 -14.34 4.83
CA CYS A 209 -6.95 -14.28 4.64
C CYS A 209 -6.38 -15.70 4.65
N SER A 210 -5.55 -16.00 3.64
CA SER A 210 -4.79 -17.23 3.53
C SER A 210 -3.32 -16.96 3.84
N VAL A 211 -2.72 -17.72 4.74
CA VAL A 211 -1.35 -17.52 5.23
C VAL A 211 -0.55 -18.83 5.15
N ALA A 212 0.65 -18.75 4.57
CA ALA A 212 1.58 -19.87 4.47
C ALA A 212 2.25 -20.17 5.84
N PRO A 213 2.84 -21.36 6.04
CA PRO A 213 3.59 -21.68 7.27
C PRO A 213 4.68 -20.66 7.64
N SER A 214 5.28 -20.01 6.64
CA SER A 214 6.28 -18.96 6.82
C SER A 214 5.73 -17.63 7.34
N GLY A 215 4.40 -17.50 7.53
CA GLY A 215 3.75 -16.26 7.94
C GLY A 215 3.43 -15.30 6.79
N VAL A 216 3.70 -15.68 5.54
CA VAL A 216 3.43 -14.85 4.36
C VAL A 216 1.96 -14.94 3.96
N ALA A 217 1.32 -13.80 3.69
CA ALA A 217 -0.02 -13.75 3.14
C ALA A 217 -0.02 -14.23 1.69
N VAL A 218 -0.87 -15.22 1.39
CA VAL A 218 -1.00 -15.85 0.07
C VAL A 218 -2.14 -15.25 -0.73
N ASN A 219 -3.26 -15.00 -0.06
CA ASN A 219 -4.46 -14.41 -0.64
C ASN A 219 -5.20 -13.62 0.42
N VAL A 220 -5.80 -12.49 0.03
CA VAL A 220 -6.67 -11.68 0.89
C VAL A 220 -7.90 -11.32 0.06
N SER A 221 -9.09 -11.67 0.54
CA SER A 221 -10.33 -11.35 -0.17
C SER A 221 -10.66 -9.87 -0.07
N THR A 222 -11.56 -9.40 -0.94
CA THR A 222 -12.30 -8.16 -0.65
C THR A 222 -13.11 -8.31 0.63
N HIS A 223 -13.45 -7.18 1.26
CA HIS A 223 -14.29 -7.21 2.45
C HIS A 223 -15.70 -7.72 2.12
N SER A 224 -16.29 -8.42 3.08
CA SER A 224 -17.68 -8.87 3.08
C SER A 224 -18.44 -8.27 4.26
N PRO A 225 -19.77 -8.10 4.17
CA PRO A 225 -20.56 -7.65 5.31
C PRO A 225 -20.53 -8.62 6.50
N GLY A 226 -20.60 -8.09 7.72
CA GLY A 226 -20.52 -8.86 8.95
C GLY A 226 -21.58 -9.95 9.16
N SER A 227 -22.72 -9.88 8.45
CA SER A 227 -23.76 -10.91 8.52
C SER A 227 -23.47 -12.15 7.66
N ILE A 228 -22.51 -12.08 6.73
CA ILE A 228 -22.15 -13.19 5.85
C ILE A 228 -21.47 -14.29 6.67
N SER A 229 -21.80 -15.56 6.39
CA SER A 229 -21.21 -16.69 7.08
C SER A 229 -19.81 -17.01 6.55
N ASP A 230 -18.94 -17.52 7.42
CA ASP A 230 -17.54 -17.80 7.05
C ASP A 230 -17.47 -18.85 5.92
N ILE A 231 -18.36 -19.86 5.94
CA ILE A 231 -18.47 -20.86 4.87
C ILE A 231 -18.91 -20.26 3.53
N THR A 232 -19.80 -19.26 3.53
CA THR A 232 -20.19 -18.57 2.30
C THR A 232 -18.99 -17.87 1.68
N MET A 233 -18.17 -17.19 2.49
CA MET A 233 -16.97 -16.52 2.01
C MET A 233 -15.98 -17.51 1.39
N PHE A 234 -15.71 -18.64 2.06
CA PHE A 234 -14.84 -19.69 1.51
C PHE A 234 -15.36 -20.26 0.18
N LEU A 235 -16.68 -20.42 0.03
CA LEU A 235 -17.30 -20.90 -1.20
C LEU A 235 -17.18 -19.88 -2.34
N ASP A 236 -17.34 -18.59 -2.05
CA ASP A 236 -17.19 -17.52 -3.03
C ASP A 236 -15.72 -17.41 -3.53
N GLN A 237 -14.74 -17.73 -2.68
CA GLN A 237 -13.31 -17.76 -3.03
C GLN A 237 -12.82 -19.11 -3.60
N LEU A 238 -13.70 -20.10 -3.78
CA LEU A 238 -13.30 -21.46 -4.15
C LEU A 238 -12.54 -21.54 -5.49
N SER A 239 -12.90 -20.71 -6.47
CA SER A 239 -12.21 -20.65 -7.76
C SER A 239 -10.77 -20.15 -7.61
N VAL A 240 -10.55 -19.14 -6.77
CA VAL A 240 -9.22 -18.57 -6.47
C VAL A 240 -8.35 -19.61 -5.78
N HIS A 241 -8.87 -20.30 -4.76
CA HIS A 241 -8.12 -21.37 -4.10
C HIS A 241 -7.78 -22.54 -5.04
N ARG A 242 -8.70 -22.91 -5.93
CA ARG A 242 -8.42 -23.96 -6.93
C ARG A 242 -7.29 -23.58 -7.87
N GLU A 243 -7.17 -22.30 -8.22
CA GLU A 243 -6.06 -21.79 -9.03
C GLU A 243 -4.74 -21.83 -8.24
N LEU A 244 -4.73 -21.30 -7.01
CA LEU A 244 -3.55 -21.25 -6.16
C LEU A 244 -3.02 -22.64 -5.75
N LEU A 245 -3.88 -23.66 -5.71
CA LEU A 245 -3.51 -25.03 -5.38
C LEU A 245 -3.10 -25.88 -6.59
N ARG A 246 -3.04 -25.31 -7.80
CA ARG A 246 -2.53 -26.04 -8.98
C ARG A 246 -1.06 -26.37 -8.80
N LYS A 247 -0.67 -27.55 -9.30
CA LYS A 247 0.71 -28.04 -9.26
C LYS A 247 1.58 -27.47 -10.38
N GLU A 248 0.98 -26.87 -11.40
CA GLU A 248 1.63 -26.39 -12.61
C GLU A 248 1.28 -24.91 -12.83
N ASP A 249 2.22 -24.13 -13.38
CA ASP A 249 1.98 -22.74 -13.73
C ASP A 249 0.90 -22.66 -14.82
N PRO A 250 -0.04 -21.70 -14.77
CA PRO A 250 -0.95 -21.46 -15.88
C PRO A 250 -0.13 -21.16 -17.15
N ILE A 251 -0.42 -21.93 -18.20
CA ILE A 251 0.20 -21.83 -19.54
C ILE A 251 -0.01 -20.42 -20.12
#